data_AF-A0A7W8ZIW4-F1
#
_entry.id   AF-A0A7W8ZIW4-F1
#
_cell.length_a   1.000
_cell.length_b   1.000
_cell.length_c   1.000
_cell.angle_alpha   90.00
_cell.angle_beta   90.00
_cell.angle_gamma   90.00
#
_symmetry.space_group_name_H-M   'P 1'
#
loop_
_entity.id
_entity.type
_entity.pdbx_description
1 polymer ?
#
loop_
_entity_poly.entity_id
_entity_poly.type
_entity_poly.pdbx_seq_one_letter_code
_entity_poly.pdbx_strand_id
1 'polypeptide(L)'
;MKKKILLIAFSLFTAFSVKAQLGFKLKPGASSITENVTQKIKIDQIKDLKNNVELSDEAFLYQIKQQDPNKFIITLKDINSDSTKKEDVYETLDIIQYNYKTTIKKQKNEARNNILHDLYTNSRQSNKKLLFPDSLIKRKSDSVILLGKQIVKLQVTTDSLYYLYVKDLMSFKSTNFGFGSLRSRAFFDLIYGNDGKRFNALGNAGVNFGNNTGSVYSEIVNGNLGLFRVSLGTMISNTGKETDADAKKEEAYQRLVTSGGNTVLNFEYPLAYLHSKNNQYNLISRLITRGTADFPEFGTKTEKWAGSGSFGLDLYADATTSNNNLRFFCNFNASKIYGTDVFKDNLGINKSNFTFGQLSLGLVFLQNFKISFIVATFSSEKGLQNRHIIAGGQVLR
;
A
#
# COMPACT_ATOMS: atom_id res chain seq x y z
N MET A 1 -15.86 33.64 8.04
CA MET A 1 -14.70 32.71 8.14
C MET A 1 -15.07 31.23 8.03
N LYS A 2 -16.13 30.75 8.71
CA LYS A 2 -16.55 29.33 8.76
C LYS A 2 -16.77 28.63 7.39
N LYS A 3 -17.37 29.30 6.40
CA LYS A 3 -17.56 28.73 5.04
C LYS A 3 -16.27 28.64 4.21
N LYS A 4 -15.27 29.48 4.47
CA LYS A 4 -14.00 29.50 3.70
C LYS A 4 -13.08 28.33 4.07
N ILE A 5 -13.08 27.90 5.34
CA ILE A 5 -12.24 26.79 5.81
C ILE A 5 -12.75 25.44 5.28
N LEU A 6 -14.07 25.22 5.30
CA LEU A 6 -14.69 24.02 4.73
C LEU A 6 -14.45 23.93 3.21
N LEU A 7 -14.50 25.08 2.50
CA LEU A 7 -14.21 25.15 1.07
C LEU A 7 -12.74 24.86 0.76
N ILE A 8 -11.81 25.28 1.63
CA ILE A 8 -10.36 25.02 1.51
C ILE A 8 -10.05 23.54 1.78
N ALA A 9 -10.69 22.92 2.77
CA ALA A 9 -10.54 21.49 3.03
C ALA A 9 -11.11 20.65 1.88
N PHE A 10 -12.26 21.03 1.32
CA PHE A 10 -12.88 20.35 0.18
C PHE A 10 -12.12 20.58 -1.14
N SER A 11 -11.53 21.76 -1.34
CA SER A 11 -10.68 22.05 -2.51
C SER A 11 -9.30 21.38 -2.43
N LEU A 12 -8.71 21.24 -1.23
CA LEU A 12 -7.54 20.39 -1.01
C LEU A 12 -7.85 18.92 -1.29
N PHE A 13 -8.99 18.40 -0.80
CA PHE A 13 -9.40 17.01 -1.01
C PHE A 13 -9.64 16.71 -2.50
N THR A 14 -10.30 17.60 -3.24
CA THR A 14 -10.51 17.46 -4.69
C THR A 14 -9.22 17.66 -5.49
N ALA A 15 -8.34 18.59 -5.11
CA ALA A 15 -7.04 18.78 -5.77
C ALA A 15 -6.10 17.56 -5.59
N PHE A 16 -6.11 16.92 -4.42
CA PHE A 16 -5.37 15.67 -4.19
C PHE A 16 -6.01 14.48 -4.94
N SER A 17 -7.34 14.43 -5.04
CA SER A 17 -8.05 13.37 -5.76
C SER A 17 -7.80 13.42 -7.29
N VAL A 18 -7.82 14.63 -7.87
CA VAL A 18 -7.61 14.83 -9.31
C VAL A 18 -6.13 14.66 -9.70
N LYS A 19 -5.19 15.07 -8.84
CA LYS A 19 -3.75 14.77 -9.06
C LYS A 19 -3.39 13.31 -8.78
N ALA A 20 -4.13 12.59 -7.94
CA ALA A 20 -3.93 11.16 -7.73
C ALA A 20 -4.45 10.29 -8.90
N GLN A 21 -5.39 10.80 -9.71
CA GLN A 21 -5.80 10.19 -10.99
C GLN A 21 -4.78 10.42 -12.11
N LEU A 22 -3.99 11.50 -12.04
CA LEU A 22 -2.84 11.71 -12.93
C LEU A 22 -1.66 10.89 -12.41
N GLY A 23 -1.60 9.63 -12.84
CA GLY A 23 -0.64 8.64 -12.39
C GLY A 23 0.79 9.17 -12.25
N PHE A 24 1.28 9.15 -11.01
CA PHE A 24 2.72 9.14 -10.73
C PHE A 24 3.32 7.96 -11.50
N LYS A 25 3.93 8.25 -12.66
CA LYS A 25 4.82 7.34 -13.36
C LYS A 25 6.08 7.20 -12.53
N LEU A 26 6.06 6.33 -11.53
CA LEU A 26 7.27 5.77 -10.98
C LEU A 26 7.85 4.86 -12.05
N LYS A 27 8.93 5.28 -12.72
CA LYS A 27 9.79 4.33 -13.43
C LYS A 27 10.22 3.31 -12.38
N PRO A 28 9.95 2.01 -12.54
CA PRO A 28 10.59 1.02 -11.71
C PRO A 28 12.09 1.16 -11.96
N GLY A 29 12.83 1.65 -10.96
CA GLY A 29 14.26 1.37 -10.90
C GLY A 29 14.39 -0.15 -10.89
N ALA A 30 15.28 -0.67 -11.72
CA ALA A 30 15.59 -2.09 -11.73
C ALA A 30 16.16 -2.48 -10.36
N SER A 31 15.29 -2.88 -9.43
CA SER A 31 15.69 -3.61 -8.24
C SER A 31 15.77 -5.07 -8.65
N SER A 32 16.98 -5.56 -8.95
CA SER A 32 17.25 -6.98 -9.00
C SER A 32 17.07 -7.53 -7.59
N ILE A 33 15.93 -8.14 -7.32
CA ILE A 33 15.74 -8.96 -6.13
C ILE A 33 16.29 -10.34 -6.52
N THR A 34 17.52 -10.63 -6.11
CA THR A 34 18.18 -11.94 -6.19
C THR A 34 17.86 -12.72 -4.92
N GLU A 35 17.03 -13.76 -4.99
CA GLU A 35 16.66 -14.58 -3.82
C GLU A 35 16.37 -16.04 -4.22
N ASN A 36 17.06 -16.98 -3.55
CA ASN A 36 16.98 -18.44 -3.78
C ASN A 36 15.76 -19.06 -3.08
N VAL A 37 14.69 -19.41 -3.81
CA VAL A 37 13.50 -20.10 -3.26
C VAL A 37 12.72 -20.86 -4.36
N THR A 38 12.46 -22.17 -4.20
CA THR A 38 11.72 -23.00 -5.18
C THR A 38 10.26 -23.28 -4.78
N GLN A 39 9.32 -23.14 -5.73
CA GLN A 39 8.02 -23.84 -5.72
C GLN A 39 7.88 -24.65 -7.03
N LYS A 40 7.52 -25.94 -6.94
CA LYS A 40 7.32 -26.80 -8.13
C LYS A 40 5.92 -26.61 -8.70
N ILE A 41 5.81 -26.08 -9.92
CA ILE A 41 4.58 -26.04 -10.70
C ILE A 41 4.30 -27.43 -11.32
N LYS A 42 3.05 -27.88 -11.29
CA LYS A 42 2.63 -29.13 -11.98
C LYS A 42 2.50 -28.89 -13.49
N ILE A 43 3.05 -29.81 -14.29
CA ILE A 43 3.18 -29.74 -15.77
C ILE A 43 1.85 -29.45 -16.49
N ASP A 44 0.72 -29.87 -15.95
CA ASP A 44 -0.59 -29.71 -16.59
C ASP A 44 -1.04 -28.24 -16.68
N GLN A 45 -0.60 -27.38 -15.76
CA GLN A 45 -0.91 -25.94 -15.80
C GLN A 45 -0.15 -25.19 -16.93
N ILE A 46 0.92 -25.77 -17.47
CA ILE A 46 1.70 -25.19 -18.58
C ILE A 46 1.00 -25.42 -19.93
N LYS A 47 0.18 -26.47 -20.06
CA LYS A 47 -0.52 -26.79 -21.32
C LYS A 47 -1.65 -25.79 -21.62
N ASP A 48 -2.35 -25.31 -20.60
CA ASP A 48 -3.45 -24.33 -20.77
C ASP A 48 -2.96 -22.94 -21.19
N LEU A 49 -1.71 -22.59 -20.89
CA LEU A 49 -1.07 -21.35 -21.34
C LEU A 49 -0.89 -21.28 -22.86
N LYS A 50 -0.71 -22.43 -23.54
CA LYS A 50 -0.58 -22.47 -25.00
C LYS A 50 -1.89 -22.20 -25.73
N ASN A 51 -3.03 -22.48 -25.09
CA ASN A 51 -4.35 -22.43 -25.72
C ASN A 51 -5.06 -21.08 -25.56
N ASN A 52 -4.52 -20.16 -24.73
CA ASN A 52 -5.12 -18.85 -24.43
C ASN A 52 -4.49 -17.68 -25.21
N VAL A 53 -3.95 -17.94 -26.41
CA VAL A 53 -3.44 -16.90 -27.31
C VAL A 53 -4.64 -16.20 -27.99
N GLU A 54 -4.85 -14.90 -27.76
CA GLU A 54 -5.92 -14.13 -28.40
C GLU A 54 -5.71 -14.10 -29.94
N LEU A 55 -6.78 -14.21 -30.73
CA LEU A 55 -6.81 -14.17 -32.21
C LEU A 55 -6.01 -12.99 -32.84
N SER A 56 -5.81 -11.88 -32.13
CA SER A 56 -5.00 -10.76 -32.60
C SER A 56 -3.50 -11.05 -32.65
N ASP A 57 -3.02 -11.98 -31.82
CA ASP A 57 -1.62 -12.39 -31.76
C ASP A 57 -1.29 -13.42 -32.85
N GLU A 58 -2.26 -14.24 -33.30
CA GLU A 58 -2.08 -15.11 -34.46
C GLU A 58 -1.94 -14.32 -35.77
N ALA A 59 -2.72 -13.24 -35.94
CA ALA A 59 -2.60 -12.35 -37.09
C ALA A 59 -1.23 -11.62 -37.12
N PHE A 60 -0.68 -11.29 -35.96
CA PHE A 60 0.67 -10.73 -35.81
C PHE A 60 1.76 -11.76 -36.12
N LEU A 61 1.61 -12.99 -35.62
CA LEU A 61 2.50 -14.11 -35.94
C LEU A 61 2.47 -14.47 -37.43
N TYR A 62 1.31 -14.35 -38.08
CA TYR A 62 1.15 -14.55 -39.52
C TYR A 62 1.88 -13.48 -40.34
N GLN A 63 1.79 -12.20 -39.94
CA GLN A 63 2.53 -11.12 -40.60
C GLN A 63 4.05 -11.21 -40.39
N ILE A 64 4.50 -11.69 -39.23
CA ILE A 64 5.94 -11.89 -38.95
C ILE A 64 6.49 -13.12 -39.68
N LYS A 65 5.72 -14.21 -39.82
CA LYS A 65 6.14 -15.40 -40.60
C LYS A 65 6.40 -15.11 -42.09
N GLN A 66 5.84 -14.02 -42.63
CA GLN A 66 6.16 -13.58 -43.99
C GLN A 66 7.53 -12.85 -44.08
N GLN A 67 8.13 -12.48 -42.95
CA GLN A 67 9.50 -11.97 -42.86
C GLN A 67 10.41 -13.05 -42.26
N ASP A 68 10.94 -13.92 -43.12
CA ASP A 68 11.96 -14.94 -42.82
C ASP A 68 11.57 -15.97 -41.73
N PRO A 69 10.98 -17.13 -42.11
CA PRO A 69 10.49 -18.14 -41.17
C PRO A 69 11.58 -18.81 -40.32
N ASN A 70 12.86 -18.66 -40.64
CA ASN A 70 13.97 -19.27 -39.90
C ASN A 70 14.48 -18.44 -38.72
N LYS A 71 13.97 -17.21 -38.53
CA LYS A 71 14.49 -16.29 -37.51
C LYS A 71 13.71 -16.28 -36.20
N PHE A 72 12.57 -16.97 -36.12
CA PHE A 72 11.60 -16.82 -35.02
C PHE A 72 11.06 -18.13 -34.44
N ILE A 73 11.83 -19.22 -34.51
CA ILE A 73 11.58 -20.41 -33.68
C ILE A 73 12.30 -20.19 -32.34
N ILE A 74 11.62 -19.58 -31.37
CA ILE A 74 12.07 -19.60 -29.98
C ILE A 74 11.48 -20.87 -29.36
N THR A 75 12.34 -21.85 -29.14
CA THR A 75 11.96 -23.06 -28.41
C THR A 75 11.96 -22.68 -26.93
N LEU A 76 11.03 -23.19 -26.10
CA LEU A 76 11.06 -23.00 -24.64
C LEU A 76 12.40 -23.42 -23.99
N LYS A 77 13.26 -24.14 -24.72
CA LYS A 77 14.65 -24.46 -24.35
C LYS A 77 15.59 -23.25 -24.36
N ASP A 78 15.34 -22.24 -25.20
CA ASP A 78 16.22 -21.07 -25.37
C ASP A 78 16.07 -20.05 -24.24
N ILE A 79 15.07 -20.21 -23.37
CA ILE A 79 14.90 -19.42 -22.13
C ILE A 79 15.82 -19.97 -21.01
N ASN A 80 16.43 -21.14 -21.20
CA ASN A 80 17.08 -21.89 -20.12
C ASN A 80 18.56 -22.25 -20.39
N SER A 81 19.20 -21.66 -21.41
CA SER A 81 20.52 -22.10 -21.88
C SER A 81 21.70 -21.19 -21.52
N ASP A 82 21.55 -20.20 -20.63
CA ASP A 82 22.70 -19.45 -20.12
C ASP A 82 22.97 -19.82 -18.65
N SER A 83 23.69 -20.94 -18.48
CA SER A 83 24.04 -21.52 -17.21
C SER A 83 25.22 -20.77 -16.56
N THR A 84 24.92 -19.72 -15.81
CA THR A 84 25.75 -19.28 -14.68
C THR A 84 24.86 -19.08 -13.46
N LYS A 85 24.93 -20.05 -12.53
CA LYS A 85 24.12 -20.18 -11.31
C LYS A 85 22.60 -20.09 -11.55
N LYS A 86 21.95 -21.25 -11.69
CA LYS A 86 20.49 -21.36 -11.50
C LYS A 86 20.18 -21.00 -10.05
N GLU A 87 19.91 -19.72 -9.81
CA GLU A 87 19.18 -19.31 -8.61
C GLU A 87 17.77 -19.88 -8.76
N ASP A 88 17.34 -20.69 -7.80
CA ASP A 88 15.98 -21.19 -7.76
C ASP A 88 15.04 -19.98 -7.60
N VAL A 89 14.30 -19.65 -8.67
CA VAL A 89 13.34 -18.55 -8.64
C VAL A 89 12.00 -19.11 -8.13
N TYR A 90 11.31 -18.33 -7.29
CA TYR A 90 9.94 -18.66 -6.91
C TYR A 90 9.07 -18.59 -8.16
N GLU A 91 8.66 -19.73 -8.70
CA GLU A 91 7.92 -19.81 -9.96
C GLU A 91 6.42 -19.94 -9.69
N THR A 92 5.66 -18.93 -10.15
CA THR A 92 4.20 -18.95 -10.24
C THR A 92 3.75 -18.82 -11.69
N LEU A 93 2.47 -19.13 -11.97
CA LEU A 93 1.91 -18.88 -13.31
C LEU A 93 1.97 -17.39 -13.68
N ASP A 94 1.81 -16.51 -12.70
CA ASP A 94 1.86 -15.06 -12.90
C ASP A 94 3.24 -14.58 -13.37
N ILE A 95 4.34 -15.08 -12.78
CA ILE A 95 5.69 -14.69 -13.23
C ILE A 95 6.02 -15.27 -14.61
N ILE A 96 5.54 -16.48 -14.92
CA ILE A 96 5.68 -17.06 -16.27
C ILE A 96 4.94 -16.20 -17.31
N GLN A 97 3.67 -15.85 -17.04
CA GLN A 97 2.89 -14.97 -17.91
C GLN A 97 3.50 -13.57 -18.01
N TYR A 98 4.02 -13.03 -16.91
CA TYR A 98 4.72 -11.75 -16.88
C TYR A 98 5.94 -11.77 -17.80
N ASN A 99 6.79 -12.80 -17.70
CA ASN A 99 7.98 -12.95 -18.52
C ASN A 99 7.60 -13.06 -20.01
N TYR A 100 6.60 -13.87 -20.34
CA TYR A 100 6.09 -14.00 -21.71
C TYR A 100 5.57 -12.66 -22.27
N LYS A 101 4.68 -11.97 -21.55
CA LYS A 101 4.12 -10.68 -21.99
C LYS A 101 5.17 -9.58 -22.05
N THR A 102 6.18 -9.61 -21.18
CA THR A 102 7.32 -8.68 -21.20
C THR A 102 8.15 -8.86 -22.47
N THR A 103 8.39 -10.10 -22.91
CA THR A 103 9.06 -10.39 -24.18
C THR A 103 8.26 -9.85 -25.37
N ILE A 104 6.94 -10.08 -25.42
CA ILE A 104 6.07 -9.53 -26.47
C ILE A 104 6.12 -8.00 -26.46
N LYS A 105 6.04 -7.37 -25.28
CA LYS A 105 6.11 -5.91 -25.14
C LYS A 105 7.45 -5.36 -25.67
N LYS A 106 8.56 -6.06 -25.41
CA LYS A 106 9.89 -5.68 -25.91
C LYS A 106 9.93 -5.75 -27.44
N GLN A 107 9.48 -6.85 -28.04
CA GLN A 107 9.41 -7.01 -29.50
C GLN A 107 8.53 -5.94 -30.16
N LYS A 108 7.36 -5.63 -29.59
CA LYS A 108 6.47 -4.56 -30.10
C LYS A 108 7.10 -3.17 -29.97
N ASN A 109 7.84 -2.91 -28.89
CA ASN A 109 8.60 -1.66 -28.73
C ASN A 109 9.71 -1.53 -29.77
N GLU A 110 10.47 -2.59 -30.02
CA GLU A 110 11.51 -2.63 -31.06
C GLU A 110 10.91 -2.38 -32.45
N ALA A 111 9.85 -3.08 -32.81
CA ALA A 111 9.14 -2.86 -34.07
C ALA A 111 8.64 -1.40 -34.21
N ARG A 112 8.06 -0.84 -33.16
CA ARG A 112 7.62 0.57 -33.13
C ARG A 112 8.78 1.53 -33.33
N ASN A 113 9.90 1.31 -32.65
CA ASN A 113 11.08 2.16 -32.73
C ASN A 113 11.74 2.09 -34.12
N ASN A 114 11.75 0.91 -34.75
CA ASN A 114 12.23 0.75 -36.12
C ASN A 114 11.37 1.55 -37.11
N ILE A 115 10.04 1.47 -37.00
CA ILE A 115 9.14 2.27 -37.86
C ILE A 115 9.34 3.77 -37.63
N LEU A 116 9.49 4.22 -36.39
CA LEU A 116 9.80 5.62 -36.07
C LEU A 116 11.13 6.07 -36.66
N HIS A 117 12.15 5.21 -36.58
CA HIS A 117 13.45 5.47 -37.18
C HIS A 117 13.36 5.56 -38.71
N ASP A 118 12.64 4.65 -39.36
CA ASP A 118 12.40 4.69 -40.81
C ASP A 118 11.72 6.00 -41.22
N LEU A 119 10.66 6.40 -40.51
CA LEU A 119 9.92 7.63 -40.80
C LEU A 119 10.82 8.87 -40.63
N TYR A 120 11.61 8.90 -39.55
CA TYR A 120 12.56 9.99 -39.29
C TYR A 120 13.65 10.06 -40.36
N THR A 121 14.30 8.94 -40.66
CA THR A 121 15.35 8.87 -41.68
C THR A 121 14.80 9.23 -43.06
N ASN A 122 13.60 8.76 -43.41
CA ASN A 122 12.93 9.13 -44.65
C ASN A 122 12.62 10.64 -44.71
N SER A 123 12.13 11.25 -43.63
CA SER A 123 11.86 12.69 -43.59
C SER A 123 13.09 13.58 -43.78
N ARG A 124 14.30 13.02 -43.60
CA ARG A 124 15.58 13.72 -43.78
C ARG A 124 16.23 13.45 -45.14
N GLN A 125 15.60 12.67 -46.02
CA GLN A 125 16.16 12.41 -47.35
C GLN A 125 16.11 13.66 -48.23
N SER A 126 17.27 14.02 -48.79
CA SER A 126 17.41 15.15 -49.72
C SER A 126 16.86 14.85 -51.11
N ASN A 127 16.85 13.58 -51.51
CA ASN A 127 16.32 13.14 -52.81
C ASN A 127 14.81 12.87 -52.71
N LYS A 128 14.00 13.76 -53.29
CA LYS A 128 12.53 13.65 -53.31
C LYS A 128 11.99 12.35 -53.92
N LYS A 129 12.73 11.70 -54.81
CA LYS A 129 12.31 10.42 -55.41
C LYS A 129 12.42 9.22 -54.45
N LEU A 130 13.20 9.35 -53.37
CA LEU A 130 13.37 8.31 -52.36
C LEU A 130 12.40 8.45 -51.17
N LEU A 131 11.70 9.59 -51.08
CA LEU A 131 10.70 9.82 -50.05
C LEU A 131 9.58 8.79 -50.15
N PHE A 132 9.08 8.37 -48.99
CA PHE A 132 7.94 7.48 -48.94
C PHE A 132 6.71 8.19 -49.50
N PRO A 133 5.83 7.50 -50.24
CA PRO A 133 4.55 8.06 -50.64
C PRO A 133 3.67 8.29 -49.40
N ASP A 134 2.79 9.29 -49.45
CA ASP A 134 1.91 9.66 -48.33
C ASP A 134 1.09 8.48 -47.79
N SER A 135 0.67 7.56 -48.67
CA SER A 135 -0.05 6.35 -48.29
C SER A 135 0.79 5.39 -47.43
N LEU A 136 2.10 5.31 -47.66
CA LEU A 136 3.03 4.54 -46.85
C LEU A 136 3.36 5.25 -45.54
N ILE A 137 3.54 6.58 -45.57
CA ILE A 137 3.74 7.39 -44.36
C ILE A 137 2.55 7.24 -43.42
N LYS A 138 1.33 7.36 -43.96
CA LYS A 138 0.08 7.20 -43.19
C LYS A 138 0.00 5.80 -42.58
N ARG A 139 0.24 4.75 -43.37
CA ARG A 139 0.23 3.35 -42.88
C ARG A 139 1.25 3.09 -41.78
N LYS A 140 2.49 3.58 -41.94
CA LYS A 140 3.55 3.45 -40.93
C LYS A 140 3.18 4.23 -39.65
N SER A 141 2.61 5.43 -39.79
CA SER A 141 2.11 6.24 -38.67
C SER A 141 0.99 5.54 -37.91
N ASP A 142 0.01 4.98 -38.63
CA ASP A 142 -1.10 4.20 -38.05
C ASP A 142 -0.58 2.98 -37.28
N SER A 143 0.43 2.27 -37.81
CA SER A 143 1.11 1.17 -37.12
C SER A 143 1.81 1.61 -35.83
N VAL A 144 2.48 2.78 -35.82
CA VAL A 144 3.10 3.32 -34.59
C VAL A 144 2.05 3.60 -33.52
N ILE A 145 0.90 4.16 -33.90
CA ILE A 145 -0.23 4.44 -32.99
C ILE A 145 -0.79 3.12 -32.44
N LEU A 146 -1.05 2.14 -33.31
CA LEU A 146 -1.58 0.83 -32.93
C LEU A 146 -0.62 0.10 -31.97
N LEU A 147 0.66 0.03 -32.31
CA LEU A 147 1.69 -0.58 -31.46
C LEU A 147 1.77 0.14 -30.11
N GLY A 148 1.71 1.48 -30.11
CA GLY A 148 1.65 2.28 -28.87
C GLY A 148 0.51 1.87 -27.96
N LYS A 149 -0.71 1.72 -28.49
CA LYS A 149 -1.88 1.24 -27.72
C LYS A 149 -1.68 -0.17 -27.17
N GLN A 150 -1.15 -1.09 -27.99
CA GLN A 150 -0.88 -2.47 -27.57
C GLN A 150 0.19 -2.55 -26.47
N ILE A 151 1.26 -1.76 -26.58
CA ILE A 151 2.32 -1.66 -25.56
C ILE A 151 1.75 -1.17 -24.23
N VAL A 152 0.83 -0.19 -24.24
CA VAL A 152 0.16 0.29 -23.02
C VAL A 152 -0.73 -0.80 -22.41
N LYS A 153 -1.54 -1.52 -23.21
CA LYS A 153 -2.35 -2.66 -22.71
C LYS A 153 -1.46 -3.74 -22.08
N LEU A 154 -0.34 -4.07 -22.74
CA LEU A 154 0.63 -5.03 -22.21
C LEU A 154 1.27 -4.54 -20.92
N GLN A 155 1.65 -3.26 -20.83
CA GLN A 155 2.24 -2.66 -19.63
C GLN A 155 1.31 -2.82 -18.42
N VAL A 156 0.03 -2.47 -18.57
CA VAL A 156 -0.98 -2.62 -17.50
C VAL A 156 -1.10 -4.08 -17.06
N THR A 157 -1.11 -5.00 -18.02
CA THR A 157 -1.21 -6.44 -17.73
C THR A 157 0.04 -6.95 -17.01
N THR A 158 1.23 -6.57 -17.48
CA THR A 158 2.50 -6.97 -16.84
C THR A 158 2.62 -6.41 -15.43
N ASP A 159 2.17 -5.16 -15.19
CA ASP A 159 2.19 -4.57 -13.85
C ASP A 159 1.25 -5.31 -12.89
N SER A 160 0.09 -5.75 -13.37
CA SER A 160 -0.85 -6.56 -12.60
C SER A 160 -0.29 -7.94 -12.25
N LEU A 161 0.29 -8.65 -13.22
CA LEU A 161 0.88 -9.98 -13.00
C LEU A 161 2.05 -9.91 -12.03
N TYR A 162 2.92 -8.91 -12.18
CA TYR A 162 4.06 -8.75 -11.28
C TYR A 162 3.62 -8.38 -9.87
N TYR A 163 2.56 -7.59 -9.71
CA TYR A 163 1.95 -7.32 -8.41
C TYR A 163 1.43 -8.60 -7.73
N LEU A 164 0.72 -9.47 -8.46
CA LEU A 164 0.23 -10.76 -7.95
C LEU A 164 1.40 -11.65 -7.53
N TYR A 165 2.41 -11.77 -8.38
CA TYR A 165 3.64 -12.50 -8.07
C TYR A 165 4.30 -12.01 -6.77
N VAL A 166 4.45 -10.69 -6.59
CA VAL A 166 5.04 -10.14 -5.37
C VAL A 166 4.18 -10.45 -4.14
N LYS A 167 2.86 -10.39 -4.25
CA LYS A 167 1.94 -10.76 -3.18
C LYS A 167 2.08 -12.24 -2.78
N ASP A 168 2.16 -13.13 -3.76
CA ASP A 168 2.35 -14.57 -3.53
C ASP A 168 3.72 -14.86 -2.93
N LEU A 169 4.77 -14.26 -3.47
CA LEU A 169 6.13 -14.36 -2.95
C LEU A 169 6.19 -13.93 -1.48
N MET A 170 5.53 -12.83 -1.13
CA MET A 170 5.48 -12.35 0.26
C MET A 170 4.66 -13.25 1.18
N SER A 171 3.66 -13.95 0.65
CA SER A 171 2.86 -14.93 1.40
C SER A 171 3.60 -16.27 1.57
N PHE A 172 4.52 -16.58 0.66
CA PHE A 172 5.34 -17.78 0.71
C PHE A 172 6.59 -17.58 1.57
N LYS A 173 7.27 -16.45 1.40
CA LYS A 173 8.53 -16.13 2.07
C LYS A 173 8.27 -15.60 3.46
N SER A 174 8.55 -16.41 4.47
CA SER A 174 8.41 -16.09 5.89
C SER A 174 9.10 -14.82 6.39
N THR A 175 10.01 -14.23 5.61
CA THR A 175 10.85 -13.11 6.03
C THR A 175 10.88 -12.05 4.92
N ASN A 176 10.15 -10.95 5.13
CA ASN A 176 10.05 -9.86 4.16
C ASN A 176 10.61 -8.56 4.74
N PHE A 177 11.57 -7.98 4.02
CA PHE A 177 12.21 -6.70 4.29
C PHE A 177 12.35 -5.90 2.99
N GLY A 178 12.76 -4.63 3.09
CA GLY A 178 13.07 -3.80 1.91
C GLY A 178 11.81 -3.51 1.10
N PHE A 179 10.91 -2.72 1.67
CA PHE A 179 9.60 -2.44 1.09
C PHE A 179 9.67 -1.27 0.10
N GLY A 180 9.88 -1.58 -1.17
CA GLY A 180 9.60 -0.64 -2.26
C GLY A 180 8.10 -0.42 -2.46
N SER A 181 7.70 0.42 -3.43
CA SER A 181 6.28 0.80 -3.61
C SER A 181 5.39 -0.41 -3.90
N LEU A 182 5.89 -1.37 -4.68
CA LEU A 182 5.14 -2.57 -5.03
C LEU A 182 4.98 -3.53 -3.84
N ARG A 183 6.07 -3.80 -3.11
CA ARG A 183 6.06 -4.64 -1.90
C ARG A 183 5.23 -4.01 -0.78
N SER A 184 5.29 -2.68 -0.61
CA SER A 184 4.46 -1.94 0.34
C SER A 184 2.97 -2.10 0.02
N ARG A 185 2.60 -1.92 -1.25
CA ARG A 185 1.21 -2.14 -1.69
C ARG A 185 0.75 -3.58 -1.46
N ALA A 186 1.55 -4.57 -1.88
CA ALA A 186 1.23 -5.98 -1.68
C ALA A 186 1.09 -6.32 -0.19
N PHE A 187 1.98 -5.80 0.66
CA PHE A 187 1.88 -5.91 2.11
C PHE A 187 0.57 -5.37 2.66
N PHE A 188 0.21 -4.13 2.32
CA PHE A 188 -1.02 -3.53 2.83
C PHE A 188 -2.26 -4.26 2.33
N ASP A 189 -2.24 -4.77 1.10
CA ASP A 189 -3.35 -5.58 0.59
C ASP A 189 -3.45 -6.95 1.27
N LEU A 190 -2.33 -7.55 1.70
CA LEU A 190 -2.31 -8.77 2.51
C LEU A 190 -2.85 -8.55 3.92
N ILE A 191 -2.47 -7.47 4.58
CA ILE A 191 -2.82 -7.21 5.99
C ILE A 191 -4.21 -6.62 6.15
N TYR A 192 -4.61 -5.71 5.26
CA TYR A 192 -5.85 -4.95 5.41
C TYR A 192 -6.98 -5.38 4.46
N GLY A 193 -6.76 -6.37 3.59
CA GLY A 193 -7.83 -6.94 2.77
C GLY A 193 -8.45 -5.95 1.77
N ASN A 194 -7.67 -4.99 1.24
CA ASN A 194 -8.19 -3.94 0.37
C ASN A 194 -8.66 -4.42 -1.02
N ASP A 195 -8.64 -5.72 -1.33
CA ASP A 195 -8.95 -6.30 -2.66
C ASP A 195 -8.24 -5.59 -3.83
N GLY A 196 -7.04 -5.05 -3.58
CA GLY A 196 -6.27 -4.27 -4.55
C GLY A 196 -6.81 -2.85 -4.84
N LYS A 197 -7.89 -2.42 -4.17
CA LYS A 197 -8.42 -1.05 -4.23
C LYS A 197 -7.44 -0.07 -3.60
N ARG A 198 -7.28 1.08 -4.24
CA ARG A 198 -6.37 2.13 -3.77
C ARG A 198 -6.91 2.90 -2.58
N PHE A 199 -8.24 3.03 -2.48
CA PHE A 199 -8.89 3.72 -1.37
C PHE A 199 -10.17 2.99 -0.99
N ASN A 200 -10.41 2.89 0.31
CA ASN A 200 -11.64 2.40 0.90
C ASN A 200 -12.23 3.47 1.81
N ALA A 201 -13.53 3.69 1.69
CA ALA A 201 -14.29 4.55 2.59
C ALA A 201 -14.88 3.70 3.72
N LEU A 202 -14.87 4.22 4.94
CA LEU A 202 -15.38 3.58 6.16
C LEU A 202 -14.69 2.23 6.44
N GLY A 203 -13.37 2.30 6.65
CA GLY A 203 -12.54 1.09 6.80
C GLY A 203 -12.71 0.39 8.15
N ASN A 204 -12.73 1.14 9.24
CA ASN A 204 -12.70 0.59 10.59
C ASN A 204 -13.45 1.49 11.58
N ALA A 205 -14.29 0.90 12.42
CA ALA A 205 -14.93 1.58 13.53
C ALA A 205 -14.75 0.79 14.83
N GLY A 206 -14.34 1.48 15.90
CA GLY A 206 -14.08 0.89 17.21
C GLY A 206 -14.53 1.79 18.34
N VAL A 207 -14.79 1.18 19.49
CA VAL A 207 -15.17 1.83 20.74
C VAL A 207 -14.11 1.56 21.79
N ASN A 208 -13.77 2.55 22.61
CA ASN A 208 -12.84 2.40 23.72
C ASN A 208 -13.47 2.92 25.01
N PHE A 209 -13.25 2.20 26.10
CA PHE A 209 -13.72 2.52 27.45
C PHE A 209 -12.51 2.58 28.38
N GLY A 210 -12.27 3.76 28.95
CA GLY A 210 -11.35 3.98 30.06
C GLY A 210 -12.11 4.10 31.38
N ASN A 211 -11.40 4.30 32.48
CA ASN A 211 -11.98 4.33 33.83
C ASN A 211 -13.18 5.28 33.99
N ASN A 212 -13.17 6.43 33.30
CA ASN A 212 -14.25 7.42 33.34
C ASN A 212 -14.53 8.03 31.95
N THR A 213 -14.04 7.39 30.89
CA THR A 213 -14.07 7.92 29.53
C THR A 213 -14.59 6.89 28.55
N GLY A 214 -15.34 7.34 27.55
CA GLY A 214 -15.75 6.53 26.42
C GLY A 214 -15.36 7.25 25.13
N SER A 215 -14.88 6.52 24.13
CA SER A 215 -14.63 7.08 22.81
C SER A 215 -15.06 6.14 21.69
N VAL A 216 -15.46 6.74 20.57
CA VAL A 216 -15.76 6.05 19.32
C VAL A 216 -14.84 6.60 18.25
N TYR A 217 -14.03 5.73 17.66
CA TYR A 217 -13.12 6.06 16.56
C TYR A 217 -13.66 5.44 15.26
N SER A 218 -13.61 6.22 14.19
CA SER A 218 -13.91 5.74 12.84
C SER A 218 -12.88 6.23 11.83
N GLU A 219 -12.35 5.31 11.04
CA GLU A 219 -11.53 5.59 9.87
C GLU A 219 -12.44 5.89 8.68
N ILE A 220 -12.47 7.15 8.23
CA ILE A 220 -13.40 7.63 7.20
C ILE A 220 -12.91 7.24 5.81
N VAL A 221 -11.62 7.43 5.55
CA VAL A 221 -10.98 7.06 4.29
C VAL A 221 -9.61 6.49 4.59
N ASN A 222 -9.26 5.38 3.95
CA ASN A 222 -7.91 4.86 3.93
C ASN A 222 -7.50 4.46 2.52
N GLY A 223 -6.21 4.34 2.28
CA GLY A 223 -5.71 3.92 0.98
C GLY A 223 -4.20 3.74 0.88
N ASN A 224 -3.78 3.08 -0.19
CA ASN A 224 -2.38 2.78 -0.49
C ASN A 224 -1.85 3.81 -1.50
N LEU A 225 -0.97 4.70 -1.03
CA LEU A 225 -0.25 5.70 -1.81
C LEU A 225 1.22 5.31 -1.99
N GLY A 226 1.46 4.40 -2.93
CA GLY A 226 2.81 3.95 -3.28
C GLY A 226 3.48 3.20 -2.13
N LEU A 227 4.43 3.86 -1.48
CA LEU A 227 5.18 3.33 -0.33
C LEU A 227 4.36 3.35 0.96
N PHE A 228 3.38 4.25 1.06
CA PHE A 228 2.69 4.53 2.31
C PHE A 228 1.24 4.07 2.25
N ARG A 229 0.72 3.57 3.37
CA ARG A 229 -0.73 3.56 3.63
C ARG A 229 -1.08 4.87 4.29
N VAL A 230 -2.11 5.54 3.79
CA VAL A 230 -2.61 6.80 4.30
C VAL A 230 -4.04 6.61 4.78
N SER A 231 -4.34 7.15 5.95
CA SER A 231 -5.67 7.04 6.56
C SER A 231 -6.08 8.33 7.23
N LEU A 232 -7.36 8.68 7.10
CA LEU A 232 -8.00 9.79 7.76
C LEU A 232 -9.12 9.24 8.65
N GLY A 233 -9.02 9.51 9.95
CA GLY A 233 -10.01 9.10 10.94
C GLY A 233 -10.50 10.26 11.79
N THR A 234 -11.63 10.03 12.43
CA THR A 234 -12.20 10.92 13.44
C THR A 234 -12.52 10.15 14.71
N MET A 235 -12.48 10.84 15.84
CA MET A 235 -12.86 10.27 17.13
C MET A 235 -13.77 11.23 17.88
N ILE A 236 -14.79 10.68 18.51
CA ILE A 236 -15.63 11.38 19.48
C ILE A 236 -15.35 10.78 20.85
N SER A 237 -15.07 11.60 21.85
CA SER A 237 -14.82 11.18 23.23
C SER A 237 -15.73 11.89 24.20
N ASN A 238 -16.11 11.20 25.28
CA ASN A 238 -16.88 11.77 26.39
C ASN A 238 -16.30 11.29 27.73
N THR A 239 -16.52 12.06 28.80
CA THR A 239 -16.04 11.80 30.15
C THR A 239 -17.13 12.04 31.19
N GLY A 240 -17.21 11.16 32.19
CA GLY A 240 -18.19 11.24 33.28
C GLY A 240 -17.75 12.12 34.46
N LYS A 241 -16.60 12.81 34.38
CA LYS A 241 -16.09 13.65 35.48
C LYS A 241 -16.78 15.03 35.52
N GLU A 242 -17.11 15.47 36.74
CA GLU A 242 -17.81 16.74 37.00
C GLU A 242 -16.91 17.98 36.94
N THR A 243 -15.61 17.88 37.28
CA THR A 243 -14.67 19.02 37.22
C THR A 243 -14.10 19.20 35.83
N ASP A 244 -14.27 20.39 35.24
CA ASP A 244 -13.87 20.64 33.84
C ASP A 244 -12.37 20.47 33.58
N ALA A 245 -11.51 20.86 34.52
CA ALA A 245 -10.06 20.75 34.36
C ALA A 245 -9.57 19.28 34.34
N ASP A 246 -10.08 18.43 35.23
CA ASP A 246 -9.68 17.01 35.27
C ASP A 246 -10.37 16.21 34.17
N ALA A 247 -11.63 16.55 33.86
CA ALA A 247 -12.34 16.01 32.72
C ALA A 247 -11.55 16.24 31.42
N LYS A 248 -11.05 17.45 31.22
CA LYS A 248 -10.25 17.82 30.04
C LYS A 248 -8.95 17.04 29.93
N LYS A 249 -8.22 16.87 31.04
CA LYS A 249 -6.97 16.08 31.06
C LYS A 249 -7.20 14.60 30.81
N GLU A 250 -8.25 14.03 31.40
CA GLU A 250 -8.59 12.62 31.21
C GLU A 250 -9.05 12.36 29.77
N GLU A 251 -9.87 13.25 29.22
CA GLU A 251 -10.31 13.17 27.83
C GLU A 251 -9.11 13.28 26.88
N ALA A 252 -8.23 14.28 27.08
CA ALA A 252 -7.03 14.44 26.27
C ALA A 252 -6.09 13.23 26.34
N TYR A 253 -5.93 12.63 27.52
CA TYR A 253 -5.17 11.39 27.69
C TYR A 253 -5.82 10.22 26.94
N GLN A 254 -7.14 10.04 27.06
CA GLN A 254 -7.88 9.01 26.32
C GLN A 254 -7.69 9.18 24.82
N ARG A 255 -7.71 10.42 24.30
CA ARG A 255 -7.42 10.68 22.88
C ARG A 255 -5.99 10.31 22.53
N LEU A 256 -5.00 10.73 23.32
CA LEU A 256 -3.59 10.44 23.09
C LEU A 256 -3.31 8.94 22.89
N VAL A 257 -3.86 8.09 23.75
CA VAL A 257 -3.58 6.64 23.77
C VAL A 257 -4.39 5.82 22.77
N THR A 258 -5.50 6.38 22.27
CA THR A 258 -6.36 5.70 21.28
C THR A 258 -5.99 6.11 19.85
N SER A 259 -6.23 7.37 19.49
CA SER A 259 -6.08 7.87 18.11
C SER A 259 -5.07 9.01 17.97
N GLY A 260 -4.74 9.68 19.08
CA GLY A 260 -3.89 10.88 19.17
C GLY A 260 -4.68 12.20 19.21
N GLY A 261 -5.91 12.23 18.68
CA GLY A 261 -6.79 13.41 18.63
C GLY A 261 -8.16 13.09 18.02
N ASN A 262 -9.05 14.07 17.95
CA ASN A 262 -10.40 13.89 17.38
C ASN A 262 -10.43 13.87 15.83
N THR A 263 -9.36 14.34 15.19
CA THR A 263 -9.10 14.21 13.75
C THR A 263 -7.68 13.72 13.57
N VAL A 264 -7.50 12.68 12.77
CA VAL A 264 -6.22 11.97 12.65
C VAL A 264 -5.90 11.65 11.20
N LEU A 265 -4.76 12.14 10.74
CA LEU A 265 -4.13 11.74 9.47
C LEU A 265 -2.93 10.86 9.80
N ASN A 266 -2.92 9.63 9.30
CA ASN A 266 -1.92 8.62 9.62
C ASN A 266 -1.26 8.08 8.36
N PHE A 267 0.07 8.02 8.36
CA PHE A 267 0.92 7.46 7.33
C PHE A 267 1.68 6.28 7.90
N GLU A 268 1.58 5.13 7.26
CA GLU A 268 2.28 3.91 7.65
C GLU A 268 3.24 3.49 6.54
N TYR A 269 4.45 3.09 6.91
CA TYR A 269 5.43 2.48 6.02
C TYR A 269 5.90 1.14 6.61
N PRO A 270 5.82 0.02 5.87
CA PRO A 270 6.23 -1.28 6.38
C PRO A 270 7.76 -1.38 6.42
N LEU A 271 8.27 -1.87 7.54
CA LEU A 271 9.70 -2.11 7.76
C LEU A 271 10.03 -3.60 7.68
N ALA A 272 9.21 -4.44 8.31
CA ALA A 272 9.38 -5.88 8.33
C ALA A 272 8.01 -6.58 8.35
N TYR A 273 7.92 -7.71 7.65
CA TYR A 273 6.82 -8.66 7.77
C TYR A 273 7.39 -10.07 7.86
N LEU A 274 7.32 -10.64 9.06
CA LEU A 274 7.74 -12.01 9.33
C LEU A 274 6.50 -12.85 9.63
N HIS A 275 6.44 -14.05 9.08
CA HIS A 275 5.32 -14.95 9.35
C HIS A 275 5.75 -16.41 9.27
N SER A 276 5.07 -17.25 10.04
CA SER A 276 5.16 -18.71 9.90
C SER A 276 4.60 -19.19 8.55
N LYS A 277 5.02 -20.37 8.08
CA LYS A 277 4.57 -20.94 6.79
C LYS A 277 3.05 -21.08 6.65
N ASN A 278 2.34 -21.22 7.76
CA ASN A 278 0.88 -21.35 7.82
C ASN A 278 0.19 -20.08 8.35
N ASN A 279 0.91 -18.96 8.45
CA ASN A 279 0.42 -17.67 8.95
C ASN A 279 -0.20 -17.69 10.35
N GLN A 280 0.10 -18.71 11.15
CA GLN A 280 -0.35 -18.78 12.55
C GLN A 280 0.38 -17.78 13.42
N TYR A 281 1.66 -17.54 13.17
CA TYR A 281 2.46 -16.55 13.86
C TYR A 281 2.87 -15.45 12.89
N ASN A 282 2.63 -14.21 13.26
CA ASN A 282 2.97 -13.04 12.45
C ASN A 282 3.69 -12.00 13.31
N LEU A 283 4.68 -11.33 12.74
CA LEU A 283 5.33 -10.14 13.29
C LEU A 283 5.41 -9.08 12.19
N ILE A 284 4.85 -7.92 12.48
CA ILE A 284 4.80 -6.77 11.60
C ILE A 284 5.53 -5.63 12.29
N SER A 285 6.44 -4.98 11.58
CA SER A 285 7.08 -3.75 12.00
C SER A 285 6.77 -2.64 11.01
N ARG A 286 6.36 -1.49 11.53
CA ARG A 286 5.97 -0.33 10.74
C ARG A 286 6.58 0.93 11.30
N LEU A 287 6.90 1.85 10.40
CA LEU A 287 7.11 3.24 10.72
C LEU A 287 5.77 3.96 10.61
N ILE A 288 5.43 4.74 11.62
CA ILE A 288 4.15 5.44 11.68
C ILE A 288 4.39 6.93 11.90
N THR A 289 3.79 7.74 11.02
CA THR A 289 3.74 9.19 11.16
C THR A 289 2.28 9.61 11.30
N ARG A 290 1.96 10.43 12.28
CA ARG A 290 0.59 10.94 12.50
C ARG A 290 0.59 12.45 12.58
N GLY A 291 -0.40 13.06 11.95
CA GLY A 291 -0.82 14.44 12.21
C GLY A 291 -2.20 14.41 12.84
N THR A 292 -2.38 15.09 13.96
CA THR A 292 -3.63 15.08 14.72
C THR A 292 -4.07 16.50 15.05
N ALA A 293 -5.38 16.66 15.16
CA ALA A 293 -6.02 17.88 15.57
C ALA A 293 -7.20 17.57 16.50
N ASP A 294 -7.41 18.42 17.49
CA ASP A 294 -8.60 18.49 18.30
C ASP A 294 -9.35 19.78 17.91
N PHE A 295 -10.47 19.61 17.22
CA PHE A 295 -11.44 20.68 16.97
C PHE A 295 -12.56 20.65 18.03
N PRO A 296 -12.81 21.74 18.76
CA PRO A 296 -13.89 21.82 19.75
C PRO A 296 -15.26 21.37 19.21
N GLU A 297 -15.52 21.62 17.93
CA GLU A 297 -16.76 21.27 17.24
C GLU A 297 -17.06 19.77 17.17
N PHE A 298 -16.07 18.90 17.40
CA PHE A 298 -16.25 17.45 17.45
C PHE A 298 -16.45 16.92 18.89
N GLY A 299 -16.89 17.79 19.80
CA GLY A 299 -17.32 17.40 21.15
C GLY A 299 -16.20 17.28 22.17
N THR A 300 -15.02 17.82 21.88
CA THR A 300 -13.92 17.85 22.86
C THR A 300 -14.08 19.03 23.81
N LYS A 301 -13.81 18.84 25.10
CA LYS A 301 -13.82 19.93 26.12
C LYS A 301 -12.69 20.98 25.93
N THR A 302 -12.14 21.09 24.74
CA THR A 302 -11.04 22.01 24.40
C THR A 302 -11.63 23.33 23.92
N GLU A 303 -11.20 24.47 24.45
CA GLU A 303 -11.70 25.78 24.02
C GLU A 303 -11.04 26.30 22.73
N LYS A 304 -9.85 25.79 22.42
CA LYS A 304 -9.04 26.19 21.25
C LYS A 304 -8.54 24.94 20.53
N TRP A 305 -8.24 25.11 19.24
CA TRP A 305 -7.59 24.07 18.45
C TRP A 305 -6.29 23.60 19.12
N ALA A 306 -6.17 22.29 19.32
CA ALA A 306 -4.94 21.64 19.74
C ALA A 306 -4.45 20.73 18.62
N GLY A 307 -3.15 20.72 18.35
CA GLY A 307 -2.59 19.90 17.28
C GLY A 307 -1.34 19.18 17.74
N SER A 308 -1.09 18.01 17.17
CA SER A 308 0.19 17.33 17.35
C SER A 308 0.63 16.56 16.11
N GLY A 309 1.94 16.48 15.91
CA GLY A 309 2.58 15.58 14.96
C GLY A 309 3.38 14.52 15.71
N SER A 310 3.33 13.28 15.25
CA SER A 310 4.14 12.20 15.81
C SER A 310 4.83 11.39 14.74
N PHE A 311 6.00 10.87 15.09
CA PHE A 311 6.74 9.92 14.27
C PHE A 311 7.29 8.83 15.18
N GLY A 312 7.14 7.57 14.77
CA GLY A 312 7.48 6.46 15.63
C GLY A 312 7.47 5.11 14.95
N LEU A 313 7.67 4.10 15.77
CA LEU A 313 7.74 2.71 15.39
C LEU A 313 6.58 1.96 16.05
N ASP A 314 6.02 1.04 15.29
CA ASP A 314 4.94 0.17 15.70
C ASP A 314 5.31 -1.28 15.38
N LEU A 315 5.24 -2.12 16.40
CA LEU A 315 5.44 -3.56 16.34
C LEU A 315 4.12 -4.23 16.67
N TYR A 316 3.68 -5.13 15.81
CA TYR A 316 2.50 -5.93 16.01
C TYR A 316 2.88 -7.39 15.84
N ALA A 317 2.53 -8.22 16.82
CA ALA A 317 2.74 -9.65 16.78
C ALA A 317 1.41 -10.36 17.06
N ASP A 318 1.15 -11.47 16.38
CA ASP A 318 -0.01 -12.31 16.68
C ASP A 318 0.28 -13.80 16.59
N ALA A 319 -0.56 -14.56 17.29
CA ALA A 319 -0.64 -16.00 17.28
C ALA A 319 -2.09 -16.41 17.09
N THR A 320 -2.36 -17.20 16.05
CA THR A 320 -3.69 -17.60 15.61
C THR A 320 -3.85 -19.12 15.70
N THR A 321 -5.03 -19.58 16.12
CA THR A 321 -5.39 -21.01 16.11
C THR A 321 -5.44 -21.55 14.68
N SER A 322 -5.30 -22.87 14.51
CA SER A 322 -5.32 -23.54 13.20
C SER A 322 -6.60 -23.33 12.41
N ASN A 323 -7.73 -23.12 13.09
CA ASN A 323 -9.02 -22.79 12.48
C ASN A 323 -9.24 -21.29 12.25
N ASN A 324 -8.27 -20.43 12.59
CA ASN A 324 -8.34 -18.97 12.49
C ASN A 324 -9.54 -18.32 13.21
N ASN A 325 -10.18 -19.04 14.14
CA ASN A 325 -11.31 -18.53 14.90
C ASN A 325 -10.88 -17.68 16.10
N LEU A 326 -9.64 -17.84 16.57
CA LEU A 326 -9.09 -17.16 17.72
C LEU A 326 -7.67 -16.70 17.42
N ARG A 327 -7.39 -15.43 17.63
CA ARG A 327 -6.07 -14.83 17.45
C ARG A 327 -5.73 -13.95 18.64
N PHE A 328 -4.63 -14.26 19.30
CA PHE A 328 -4.05 -13.41 20.34
C PHE A 328 -3.06 -12.46 19.69
N PHE A 329 -3.08 -11.19 20.06
CA PHE A 329 -2.12 -10.23 19.55
C PHE A 329 -1.51 -9.37 20.65
N CYS A 330 -0.31 -8.89 20.36
CA CYS A 330 0.43 -7.92 21.13
C CYS A 330 0.84 -6.79 20.19
N ASN A 331 0.65 -5.55 20.61
CA ASN A 331 1.06 -4.37 19.87
C ASN A 331 1.84 -3.44 20.77
N PHE A 332 3.02 -3.05 20.31
CA PHE A 332 3.88 -2.09 20.96
C PHE A 332 4.09 -0.92 20.00
N ASN A 333 3.81 0.30 20.45
CA ASN A 333 4.19 1.49 19.70
C ASN A 333 4.96 2.47 20.57
N ALA A 334 5.95 3.10 19.96
CA ALA A 334 6.77 4.14 20.56
C ALA A 334 6.91 5.29 19.57
N SER A 335 6.66 6.52 20.00
CA SER A 335 6.67 7.69 19.13
C SER A 335 7.24 8.90 19.84
N LYS A 336 7.91 9.76 19.07
CA LYS A 336 8.20 11.13 19.46
C LYS A 336 7.03 12.01 19.03
N ILE A 337 6.49 12.78 19.96
CA ILE A 337 5.32 13.63 19.75
C ILE A 337 5.76 15.10 19.88
N TYR A 338 5.21 15.94 19.00
CA TYR A 338 5.37 17.39 18.97
C TYR A 338 3.99 18.01 18.92
N GLY A 339 3.58 18.68 19.99
CA GLY A 339 2.27 19.31 20.13
C GLY A 339 2.34 20.82 20.22
N THR A 340 1.18 21.47 20.09
CA THR A 340 1.02 22.88 20.44
C THR A 340 1.01 23.10 21.95
N ASP A 341 1.11 24.35 22.40
CA ASP A 341 0.95 24.67 23.83
C ASP A 341 -0.44 24.28 24.35
N VAL A 342 -1.49 24.46 23.53
CA VAL A 342 -2.84 24.00 23.89
C VAL A 342 -2.86 22.49 24.09
N PHE A 343 -2.19 21.71 23.23
CA PHE A 343 -2.09 20.25 23.40
C PHE A 343 -1.38 19.86 24.70
N LYS A 344 -0.25 20.53 25.00
CA LYS A 344 0.51 20.36 26.25
C LYS A 344 -0.35 20.67 27.47
N ASP A 345 -1.06 21.80 27.46
CA ASP A 345 -1.90 22.25 28.57
C ASP A 345 -3.11 21.33 28.77
N ASN A 346 -3.72 20.87 27.67
CA ASN A 346 -4.81 19.91 27.71
C ASN A 346 -4.39 18.57 28.33
N LEU A 347 -3.16 18.10 28.05
CA LEU A 347 -2.62 16.88 28.65
C LEU A 347 -2.10 17.08 30.08
N GLY A 348 -1.92 18.32 30.53
CA GLY A 348 -1.35 18.65 31.83
C GLY A 348 0.12 18.21 31.96
N ILE A 349 0.90 18.34 30.88
CA ILE A 349 2.32 17.98 30.82
C ILE A 349 3.21 19.22 30.75
N ASN A 350 4.51 19.06 31.01
CA ASN A 350 5.43 20.20 31.10
C ASN A 350 6.04 20.57 29.74
N LYS A 351 6.23 19.60 28.85
CA LYS A 351 6.88 19.80 27.55
C LYS A 351 5.91 19.55 26.41
N SER A 352 5.96 20.43 25.41
CA SER A 352 5.22 20.27 24.15
C SER A 352 5.81 19.20 23.24
N ASN A 353 7.04 18.74 23.50
CA ASN A 353 7.63 17.59 22.84
C ASN A 353 8.03 16.53 23.87
N PHE A 354 7.65 15.28 23.61
CA PHE A 354 7.88 14.17 24.53
C PHE A 354 7.91 12.84 23.77
N THR A 355 8.51 11.84 24.38
CA THR A 355 8.40 10.46 23.89
C THR A 355 7.24 9.81 24.61
N PHE A 356 6.45 9.05 23.87
CA PHE A 356 5.33 8.29 24.39
C PHE A 356 5.28 6.93 23.72
N GLY A 357 4.96 5.90 24.49
CA GLY A 357 4.64 4.62 23.93
C GLY A 357 3.76 3.79 24.84
N GLN A 358 3.26 2.71 24.27
CA GLN A 358 2.26 1.87 24.90
C GLN A 358 2.41 0.43 24.45
N LEU A 359 2.00 -0.47 25.34
CA LEU A 359 1.88 -1.89 25.10
C LEU A 359 0.40 -2.27 25.21
N SER A 360 -0.11 -2.89 24.16
CA SER A 360 -1.47 -3.38 24.07
C SER A 360 -1.49 -4.88 23.87
N LEU A 361 -2.38 -5.57 24.58
CA LEU A 361 -2.65 -6.99 24.40
C LEU A 361 -4.11 -7.16 23.97
N GLY A 362 -4.42 -8.20 23.21
CA GLY A 362 -5.80 -8.43 22.86
C GLY A 362 -6.07 -9.75 22.18
N LEU A 363 -7.33 -9.91 21.82
CA LEU A 363 -7.90 -11.10 21.23
C LEU A 363 -8.80 -10.70 20.08
N VAL A 364 -8.67 -11.40 18.96
CA VAL A 364 -9.65 -11.42 17.88
C VAL A 364 -10.36 -12.77 17.91
N PHE A 365 -11.68 -12.75 17.93
CA PHE A 365 -12.51 -13.96 17.90
C PHE A 365 -13.55 -13.88 16.77
N LEU A 366 -13.89 -15.04 16.21
CA LEU A 366 -14.81 -15.18 15.07
C LEU A 366 -14.40 -14.32 13.86
N GLN A 367 -13.11 -14.01 13.73
CA GLN A 367 -12.52 -13.16 12.68
C GLN A 367 -13.02 -11.70 12.62
N ASN A 368 -14.09 -11.37 13.35
CA ASN A 368 -14.85 -10.13 13.20
C ASN A 368 -14.85 -9.27 14.47
N PHE A 369 -14.50 -9.82 15.63
CA PHE A 369 -14.54 -9.08 16.89
C PHE A 369 -13.15 -9.00 17.50
N LYS A 370 -12.73 -7.80 17.84
CA LYS A 370 -11.45 -7.54 18.50
C LYS A 370 -11.71 -6.91 19.86
N ILE A 371 -11.08 -7.46 20.89
CA ILE A 371 -10.98 -6.86 22.22
C ILE A 371 -9.50 -6.57 22.49
N SER A 372 -9.20 -5.39 23.03
CA SER A 372 -7.84 -4.96 23.32
C SER A 372 -7.74 -4.25 24.66
N PHE A 373 -6.59 -4.37 25.31
CA PHE A 373 -6.27 -3.72 26.57
C PHE A 373 -4.93 -3.02 26.43
N ILE A 374 -4.89 -1.72 26.73
CA ILE A 374 -3.63 -1.00 26.93
C ILE A 374 -3.17 -1.35 28.35
N VAL A 375 -2.09 -2.14 28.45
CA VAL A 375 -1.63 -2.72 29.73
C VAL A 375 -0.47 -1.94 30.34
N ALA A 376 0.28 -1.18 29.53
CA ALA A 376 1.34 -0.32 30.01
C ALA A 376 1.52 0.88 29.09
N THR A 377 1.87 2.03 29.68
CA THR A 377 2.28 3.23 28.95
C THR A 377 3.58 3.77 29.53
N PHE A 378 4.48 4.22 28.69
CA PHE A 378 5.73 4.86 29.09
C PHE A 378 5.87 6.20 28.41
N SER A 379 6.48 7.15 29.09
CA SER A 379 6.65 8.49 28.56
C SER A 379 7.83 9.19 29.20
N SER A 380 8.41 10.17 28.49
CA SER A 380 9.34 11.12 29.11
C SER A 380 8.63 12.10 30.06
N GLU A 381 7.30 12.18 30.02
CA GLU A 381 6.49 12.97 30.95
C GLU A 381 5.88 12.04 32.01
N LYS A 382 6.28 12.22 33.28
CA LYS A 382 5.84 11.36 34.40
C LYS A 382 4.31 11.25 34.51
N GLY A 383 3.61 12.34 34.21
CA GLY A 383 2.15 12.40 34.23
C GLY A 383 1.46 11.41 33.28
N LEU A 384 2.16 10.85 32.29
CA LEU A 384 1.58 9.97 31.25
C LEU A 384 1.97 8.48 31.41
N GLN A 385 2.79 8.15 32.41
CA GLN A 385 3.29 6.79 32.61
C GLN A 385 2.28 5.93 33.38
N ASN A 386 2.14 4.67 32.98
CA ASN A 386 1.36 3.62 33.65
C ASN A 386 0.01 4.07 34.18
N ARG A 387 -0.69 4.90 33.39
CA ARG A 387 -2.07 5.24 33.68
C ARG A 387 -2.97 4.08 33.26
N HIS A 388 -4.15 4.08 33.86
CA HIS A 388 -5.22 3.07 33.84
C HIS A 388 -5.26 2.12 32.63
N ILE A 389 -5.69 0.87 32.88
CA ILE A 389 -6.01 -0.07 31.81
C ILE A 389 -7.21 0.48 31.02
N ILE A 390 -7.03 0.63 29.70
CA ILE A 390 -8.09 1.04 28.78
C ILE A 390 -8.49 -0.18 27.97
N ALA A 391 -9.78 -0.49 27.99
CA ALA A 391 -10.36 -1.58 27.21
C ALA A 391 -10.93 -1.02 25.90
N GLY A 392 -10.70 -1.73 24.80
CA GLY A 392 -11.20 -1.39 23.47
C GLY A 392 -11.94 -2.56 22.86
N GLY A 393 -13.00 -2.27 22.12
CA GLY A 393 -13.75 -3.20 21.30
C GLY A 393 -13.83 -2.69 19.86
N GLN A 394 -13.61 -3.55 18.89
CA GLN A 394 -13.70 -3.20 17.47
C GLN A 394 -14.42 -4.30 16.70
N VAL A 395 -15.29 -3.91 15.78
CA VAL A 395 -15.83 -4.80 14.76
C VAL A 395 -14.94 -4.68 13.52
N LEU A 396 -14.32 -5.79 13.15
CA LEU A 396 -13.54 -5.94 11.92
C LEU A 396 -14.52 -6.28 10.79
N ARG A 397 -14.33 -5.64 9.63
CA ARG A 397 -15.13 -5.88 8.42
C ARG A 397 -14.29 -6.54 7.35
#